data_AF-A0A5R9GQA1-F1
#
_entry.id   AF-A0A5R9GQA1-F1
#
_cell.length_a   1.000
_cell.length_b   1.000
_cell.length_c   1.000
_cell.angle_alpha   90.00
_cell.angle_beta   90.00
_cell.angle_gamma   90.00
#
_symmetry.space_group_name_H-M   'P 1'
#
loop_
_entity.id
_entity.type
_entity.pdbx_description
1 polymer ?
#
loop_
_entity_poly.entity_id
_entity_poly.type
_entity_poly.pdbx_seq_one_letter_code
_entity_poly.pdbx_strand_id
1 'polypeptide(L)' 'MGSARFKNYYAQCSACHAPPRPTAHKASEWPSVIARMQEHRIENRMLPMAAPEMIAVRDYLMQHAAKPGN' A
#
# COMPACT_ATOMS: atom_id res chain seq x y z
N MET A 1 8.23 -9.83 15.58
CA MET A 1 6.82 -9.82 15.14
C MET A 1 6.52 -8.45 14.55
N GLY A 2 6.11 -8.36 13.28
CA GLY A 2 5.77 -7.07 12.65
C GLY A 2 4.51 -6.44 13.25
N SER A 3 4.42 -5.11 13.24
CA SER A 3 3.26 -4.34 13.72
C SER A 3 1.97 -4.72 12.97
N ALA A 4 0.81 -4.44 13.55
CA ALA A 4 -0.48 -4.69 12.89
C ALA A 4 -0.57 -3.99 11.51
N ARG A 5 -0.03 -2.77 11.40
CA ARG A 5 0.06 -2.02 10.14
C ARG A 5 0.96 -2.71 9.11
N PHE A 6 2.11 -3.23 9.52
CA PHE A 6 2.98 -4.01 8.63
C PHE A 6 2.28 -5.26 8.09
N LYS A 7 1.58 -6.01 8.95
CA LYS A 7 0.84 -7.21 8.54
C LYS A 7 -0.25 -6.87 7.52
N ASN A 8 -0.99 -5.78 7.74
CA ASN A 8 -2.02 -5.31 6.80
C ASN A 8 -1.41 -4.88 5.46
N TYR A 9 -0.36 -4.03 5.48
CA TYR A 9 0.38 -3.67 4.27
C TYR A 9 0.85 -4.90 3.49
N TYR A 10 1.47 -5.86 4.18
CA TYR A 10 2.00 -7.04 3.52
C TYR A 10 0.86 -7.85 2.89
N ALA A 11 -0.17 -8.21 3.67
CA ALA A 11 -1.29 -9.01 3.18
C ALA A 11 -2.03 -8.34 2.00
N GLN A 12 -2.26 -7.03 2.07
CA GLN A 12 -2.97 -6.31 1.01
C GLN A 12 -2.08 -6.05 -0.22
N CYS A 13 -0.80 -5.77 -0.05
CA CYS A 13 0.04 -5.46 -1.21
C CYS A 13 0.70 -6.70 -1.83
N SER A 14 0.73 -7.84 -1.12
CA SER A 14 1.36 -9.08 -1.60
C SER A 14 0.39 -10.09 -2.22
N ALA A 15 -0.90 -9.74 -2.34
CA ALA A 15 -1.94 -10.68 -2.78
C ALA A 15 -1.84 -11.06 -4.27
N CYS A 16 -1.23 -10.20 -5.09
CA CYS A 16 -1.09 -10.43 -6.54
C CYS A 16 0.37 -10.69 -6.95
N HIS A 17 1.32 -9.99 -6.33
CA HIS A 17 2.76 -10.04 -6.61
C HIS A 17 3.52 -9.52 -5.38
N ALA A 18 4.86 -9.41 -5.43
CA ALA A 18 5.64 -8.87 -4.31
C ALA A 18 5.20 -7.43 -3.94
N PRO A 19 5.05 -7.09 -2.65
CA PRO A 19 4.58 -5.77 -2.25
C PRO A 19 5.62 -4.69 -2.57
N PRO A 20 5.19 -3.45 -2.89
CA PRO A 20 6.13 -2.39 -3.24
C PRO A 20 6.90 -1.95 -2.01
N ARG A 21 8.20 -1.65 -2.16
CA ARG A 21 9.01 -1.12 -1.05
C ARG A 21 8.45 0.26 -0.65
N PRO A 22 8.21 0.54 0.65
CA PRO A 22 7.72 1.85 1.09
C PRO A 22 8.62 3.03 0.67
N THR A 23 9.92 2.79 0.52
CA THR A 23 10.88 3.80 0.06
C THR A 23 10.92 4.01 -1.45
N ALA A 24 10.07 3.35 -2.24
CA ALA A 24 10.02 3.52 -3.70
C ALA A 24 9.38 4.85 -4.14
N HIS A 25 8.57 5.45 -3.26
CA HIS A 25 7.84 6.69 -3.54
C HIS A 25 7.90 7.65 -2.36
N LYS A 26 7.69 8.94 -2.62
CA LYS A 26 7.47 9.98 -1.61
C LYS A 26 6.11 9.80 -0.93
N ALA A 27 5.97 10.31 0.29
CA ALA A 27 4.73 10.20 1.06
C ALA A 27 3.50 10.71 0.28
N SER A 28 3.64 11.81 -0.46
CA SER A 28 2.57 12.41 -1.26
C SER A 28 2.14 11.59 -2.49
N GLU A 29 2.97 10.66 -2.95
CA GLU A 29 2.72 9.87 -4.17
C GLU A 29 1.92 8.59 -3.85
N TRP A 30 2.04 8.08 -2.63
CA TRP A 30 1.43 6.82 -2.22
C TRP A 30 -0.10 6.75 -2.39
N PRO A 31 -0.91 7.80 -2.13
CA PRO A 31 -2.34 7.75 -2.38
C PRO A 31 -2.69 7.38 -3.83
N SER A 32 -1.98 7.94 -4.81
CA SER A 32 -2.19 7.62 -6.23
C SER A 32 -1.75 6.20 -6.58
N VAL A 33 -0.63 5.73 -6.01
CA VAL A 33 -0.15 4.35 -6.21
C VAL A 33 -1.15 3.34 -5.67
N ILE A 34 -1.72 3.58 -4.49
CA ILE A 34 -2.71 2.70 -3.87
C ILE A 34 -4.01 2.68 -4.68
N ALA A 35 -4.45 3.82 -5.20
CA ALA A 35 -5.62 3.90 -6.08
C ALA A 35 -5.43 3.02 -7.33
N ARG A 36 -4.26 3.10 -7.99
CA ARG A 36 -3.94 2.25 -9.14
C ARG A 36 -3.92 0.75 -8.78
N MET A 37 -3.38 0.39 -7.62
CA MET A 37 -3.40 -1.01 -7.15
C MET A 37 -4.83 -1.52 -6.91
N GLN A 38 -5.70 -0.66 -6.39
CA GLN A 38 -7.12 -0.97 -6.18
C GLN A 38 -7.84 -1.19 -7.51
N GLU A 39 -7.61 -0.34 -8.51
CA GLU A 39 -8.17 -0.49 -9.86
C GLU A 39 -7.74 -1.84 -10.46
N HIS A 40 -6.44 -2.14 -10.46
CA HIS A 40 -5.93 -3.41 -10.97
C HIS A 40 -6.50 -4.63 -10.23
N ARG A 41 -6.76 -4.54 -8.91
CA ARG A 41 -7.44 -5.63 -8.17
C ARG A 41 -8.82 -5.90 -8.75
N ILE A 42 -9.61 -4.86 -8.98
CA ILE A 42 -10.98 -4.97 -9.51
C ILE A 42 -10.94 -5.54 -10.93
N GLU A 43 -10.04 -5.05 -11.78
CA GLU A 43 -9.85 -5.56 -13.15
C GLU A 43 -9.49 -7.05 -13.18
N ASN A 44 -8.68 -7.50 -12.20
CA ASN A 44 -8.33 -8.91 -12.01
C ASN A 44 -9.40 -9.72 -11.23
N ARG A 45 -10.63 -9.20 -11.13
CA ARG A 45 -11.78 -9.84 -10.45
C ARG A 45 -11.53 -10.17 -8.97
N MET A 46 -10.65 -9.41 -8.32
CA MET A 46 -10.42 -9.51 -6.88
C MET A 46 -11.34 -8.54 -6.15
N LEU A 47 -11.66 -8.87 -4.90
CA LEU A 47 -12.40 -7.95 -4.05
C LEU A 47 -11.58 -6.67 -3.81
N PRO A 48 -12.25 -5.49 -3.83
CA PRO A 48 -11.63 -4.24 -3.43
C PRO A 48 -11.18 -4.31 -1.97
N MET A 49 -10.07 -3.66 -1.64
CA MET A 49 -9.69 -3.46 -0.24
C MET A 49 -10.79 -2.69 0.51
N ALA A 50 -11.11 -3.12 1.73
CA ALA A 50 -12.07 -2.38 2.54
C ALA A 50 -11.46 -1.03 2.95
N ALA A 51 -12.31 -0.01 3.11
CA ALA A 51 -11.88 1.33 3.50
C ALA A 51 -10.90 1.39 4.70
N PRO A 52 -11.15 0.71 5.85
CA PRO A 52 -10.21 0.74 6.97
C PRO A 52 -8.86 0.09 6.65
N GLU A 53 -8.85 -0.97 5.83
CA GLU A 53 -7.62 -1.64 5.40
C GLU A 53 -6.81 -0.73 4.49
N MET A 54 -7.46 -0.08 3.53
CA MET A 54 -6.82 0.87 2.61
C MET A 54 -6.21 2.06 3.35
N ILE A 55 -6.91 2.60 4.36
CA ILE A 55 -6.38 3.66 5.23
C ILE A 55 -5.12 3.18 5.96
N ALA A 56 -5.15 1.98 6.54
CA ALA A 56 -4.00 1.42 7.24
C ALA A 56 -2.80 1.15 6.32
N VAL A 57 -3.04 0.70 5.07
CA VAL A 57 -1.99 0.55 4.04
C VAL A 57 -1.38 1.91 3.70
N ARG A 58 -2.22 2.92 3.43
CA ARG A 58 -1.79 4.28 3.10
C ARG A 58 -0.91 4.85 4.19
N ASP A 59 -1.36 4.81 5.43
CA ASP A 59 -0.62 5.41 6.54
C ASP A 59 0.73 4.71 6.76
N TYR A 60 0.77 3.38 6.60
CA TYR A 60 2.03 2.63 6.67
C TYR A 60 3.00 3.06 5.56
N LEU A 61 2.54 3.11 4.32
CA LEU A 61 3.37 3.49 3.17
C LEU A 61 3.87 4.93 3.27
N MET A 62 3.02 5.86 3.71
CA MET A 62 3.39 7.26 3.92
C MET A 62 4.40 7.43 5.06
N GLN A 63 4.22 6.72 6.19
CA GLN A 63 5.14 6.78 7.33
C GLN A 63 6.54 6.25 6.99
N HIS A 64 6.62 5.25 6.11
CA HIS A 64 7.86 4.60 5.70
C HIS A 64 8.36 5.05 4.31
N ALA A 65 7.81 6.15 3.79
CA ALA A 65 8.13 6.69 2.48
C ALA A 65 9.59 7.12 2.35
N ALA A 66 10.02 7.35 1.10
CA ALA A 66 11.30 8.01 0.85
C ALA A 66 11.35 9.35 1.58
N LYS A 67 12.46 9.62 2.27
CA LYS A 67 12.67 10.92 2.92
C LYS A 67 12.74 12.01 1.86
N PRO A 68 12.15 13.19 2.08
CA PRO A 68 12.35 14.32 1.18
C PRO A 68 13.83 14.71 1.19
N GLY A 69 14.52 14.55 0.05
CA GLY A 69 15.89 15.03 -0.17
C GLY A 69 16.96 13.94 -0.28
N ASN A 70 16.97 13.23 -1.41
CA ASN A 70 18.18 12.60 -1.94
C ASN A 70 18.31 12.93 -3.42
#